data_AF-A0A7J6UBK9-F1
#
_entry.id   AF-A0A7J6UBK9-F1
#
_cell.length_a   1.000
_cell.length_b   1.000
_cell.length_c   1.000
_cell.angle_alpha   90.00
_cell.angle_beta   90.00
_cell.angle_gamma   90.00
#
_symmetry.space_group_name_H-M   'P 1'
#
loop_
_entity.id
_entity.type
_entity.pdbx_description
1 polymer ?
#
loop_
_entity_poly.entity_id
_entity_poly.type
_entity_poly.pdbx_seq_one_letter_code
_entity_poly.pdbx_strand_id
1 'polypeptide(L)'
;MVFLDKCCIPQKDPIAKSYGISKLADYLRASDKLLILWSPDYLDRLWCVYELAVFLQTHDEDDVILVNLDHLKLCVSLMLLQFFSILISGVTEFCGYSEHIGFALSLASSFLIGRGAFVCGEEWQKFCSRVKCFSVHKAKCSSLADYSDLKQLITDFYGSEAEFAAVVKRLWLGEGEGKHLPEWLFAGASLRIISAPYAPVIVCFAVQYIICGIRGGIEPSVPIYPPGVPYEPLPGKIHTMLWMSRLSIIPVLMLCFRAPLMLLVGHKLATTGWISEKVDKWCRGIAFATCFGVYNCLTQMICGLRIFNHPLYWPAISGLTNEASLFVCGIVVVTTVSLILRRSYAYELLRDSS
;
A
#
# COMPACT_ATOMS: atom_id res chain seq x y z
N MET A 1 -18.84 22.05 -7.27
CA MET A 1 -19.98 21.70 -6.39
C MET A 1 -20.02 20.18 -6.27
N VAL A 2 -20.42 19.62 -5.14
CA VAL A 2 -20.52 18.15 -4.98
C VAL A 2 -22.00 17.81 -4.73
N PHE A 3 -22.54 16.90 -5.54
CA PHE A 3 -23.86 16.31 -5.34
C PHE A 3 -23.72 14.99 -4.59
N LEU A 4 -24.49 14.82 -3.51
CA LEU A 4 -24.53 13.59 -2.74
C LEU A 4 -25.98 13.12 -2.67
N ASP A 5 -26.28 12.04 -3.38
CA ASP A 5 -27.61 11.42 -3.54
C ASP A 5 -28.48 11.50 -2.28
N LYS A 6 -27.97 10.99 -1.16
CA LYS A 6 -28.66 10.85 0.12
C LYS A 6 -28.92 12.18 0.82
N CYS A 7 -28.13 13.20 0.51
CA CYS A 7 -28.24 14.54 1.09
C CYS A 7 -29.04 15.50 0.20
N CYS A 8 -28.99 15.31 -1.11
CA CYS A 8 -29.63 16.21 -2.08
C CYS A 8 -31.06 15.77 -2.44
N ILE A 9 -31.40 14.49 -2.28
CA ILE A 9 -32.75 13.98 -2.53
C ILE A 9 -33.45 13.75 -1.18
N PRO A 10 -34.62 14.38 -0.94
CA PRO A 10 -35.38 14.17 0.30
C PRO A 10 -35.73 12.69 0.49
N GLN A 11 -35.18 12.07 1.53
CA GLN A 11 -35.36 10.62 1.77
C GLN A 11 -36.71 10.27 2.45
N LYS A 12 -37.37 11.24 3.08
CA LYS A 12 -38.59 11.04 3.88
C LYS A 12 -39.87 11.42 3.16
N ASP A 13 -39.79 12.29 2.17
CA ASP A 13 -40.95 12.73 1.38
C ASP A 13 -40.98 11.93 0.07
N PRO A 14 -41.93 10.99 -0.11
CA PRO A 14 -41.96 10.13 -1.28
C PRO A 14 -42.19 10.90 -2.59
N ILE A 15 -42.92 12.03 -2.56
CA ILE A 15 -43.20 12.82 -3.76
C ILE A 15 -41.93 13.56 -4.18
N ALA A 16 -41.29 14.25 -3.23
CA ALA A 16 -40.03 14.95 -3.50
C ALA A 16 -38.91 13.98 -3.88
N LYS A 17 -38.91 12.76 -3.30
CA LYS A 17 -37.98 11.69 -3.67
C LYS A 17 -38.16 11.23 -5.11
N SER A 18 -39.39 10.90 -5.52
CA SER A 18 -39.69 10.49 -6.89
C SER A 18 -39.33 11.59 -7.89
N TYR A 19 -39.63 12.85 -7.58
CA TYR A 19 -39.18 14.00 -8.38
C TYR A 19 -37.64 14.07 -8.48
N GLY A 20 -36.93 13.88 -7.36
CA GLY A 20 -35.47 13.82 -7.34
C GLY A 20 -34.90 12.69 -8.20
N ILE A 21 -35.48 11.49 -8.13
CA ILE A 21 -35.09 10.33 -8.95
C ILE A 21 -35.28 10.64 -10.43
N SER A 22 -36.42 11.24 -10.81
CA SER A 22 -36.71 11.61 -12.20
C SER A 22 -35.70 12.61 -12.80
N LYS A 23 -35.02 13.38 -11.95
CA LYS A 23 -34.01 14.37 -12.32
C LYS A 23 -32.57 13.89 -12.17
N LEU A 24 -32.37 12.69 -11.65
CA LEU A 24 -31.03 12.16 -11.37
C LEU A 24 -30.19 12.04 -12.64
N ALA A 25 -30.79 11.60 -13.76
CA ALA A 25 -30.10 11.53 -15.04
C ALA A 25 -29.62 12.90 -15.52
N ASP A 26 -30.41 13.95 -15.33
CA ASP A 26 -30.04 15.32 -15.72
C ASP A 26 -28.84 15.81 -14.88
N TYR A 27 -28.82 15.52 -13.58
CA TYR A 27 -27.68 15.84 -12.71
C TYR A 27 -26.40 15.08 -13.10
N LEU A 28 -26.52 13.78 -13.39
CA LEU A 28 -25.37 12.96 -13.78
C LEU A 28 -24.75 13.44 -15.09
N ARG A 29 -25.58 13.83 -16.07
CA ARG A 29 -25.09 14.40 -17.34
C ARG A 29 -24.38 15.74 -17.18
N ALA A 30 -24.72 16.51 -16.15
CA ALA A 30 -24.11 17.81 -15.87
C ALA A 30 -22.89 17.72 -14.93
N SER A 31 -22.51 16.52 -14.48
CA SER A 31 -21.45 16.32 -13.51
C SER A 31 -20.13 15.97 -14.19
N ASP A 32 -19.03 16.65 -13.86
CA ASP A 32 -17.74 16.35 -14.50
C ASP A 32 -17.17 14.97 -14.11
N LYS A 33 -17.48 14.47 -12.90
CA LYS A 33 -16.93 13.23 -12.34
C LYS A 33 -17.93 12.53 -11.42
N LEU A 34 -17.83 11.20 -11.33
CA LEU A 34 -18.64 10.37 -10.45
C LEU A 34 -17.75 9.61 -9.45
N LEU A 35 -17.84 9.97 -8.17
CA LEU A 35 -17.18 9.24 -7.08
C LEU A 35 -18.14 8.20 -6.48
N ILE A 36 -17.81 6.92 -6.62
CA ILE A 36 -18.57 5.81 -6.07
C ILE A 36 -17.82 5.20 -4.90
N LEU A 37 -18.42 5.28 -3.71
CA LEU A 37 -17.99 4.52 -2.54
C LEU A 37 -18.70 3.17 -2.53
N TRP A 38 -18.06 2.13 -3.06
CA TRP A 38 -18.70 0.83 -3.22
C TRP A 38 -18.37 -0.13 -2.06
N SER A 39 -19.33 -1.00 -1.80
CA SER A 39 -19.30 -2.11 -0.85
C SER A 39 -19.83 -3.37 -1.55
N PRO A 40 -19.65 -4.59 -1.02
CA PRO A 40 -20.08 -5.81 -1.70
C PRO A 40 -21.57 -5.83 -2.14
N ASP A 41 -22.43 -5.10 -1.42
CA ASP A 41 -23.87 -4.91 -1.70
C ASP A 41 -24.17 -3.76 -2.68
N TYR A 42 -23.16 -3.11 -3.28
CA TYR A 42 -23.35 -2.04 -4.27
C TYR A 42 -24.19 -2.51 -5.46
N LEU A 43 -23.87 -3.69 -6.02
CA LEU A 43 -24.60 -4.29 -7.14
C LEU A 43 -25.99 -4.80 -6.74
N ASP A 44 -26.25 -4.95 -5.44
CA ASP A 44 -27.58 -5.30 -4.94
C ASP A 44 -28.49 -4.06 -4.92
N ARG A 45 -28.00 -2.84 -5.14
CA ARG A 45 -28.80 -1.61 -5.10
C ARG A 45 -29.05 -1.09 -6.51
N LEU A 46 -30.29 -1.26 -7.01
CA LEU A 46 -30.63 -0.92 -8.40
C LEU A 46 -30.33 0.54 -8.73
N TRP A 47 -30.64 1.44 -7.79
CA TRP A 47 -30.36 2.87 -7.89
C TRP A 47 -28.89 3.13 -8.20
N CYS A 48 -27.96 2.57 -7.42
CA CYS A 48 -26.53 2.84 -7.56
C CYS A 48 -25.99 2.31 -8.90
N VAL A 49 -26.52 1.18 -9.37
CA VAL A 49 -26.15 0.63 -10.68
C VAL A 49 -26.69 1.50 -11.81
N TYR A 50 -27.90 2.03 -11.67
CA TYR A 50 -28.50 2.96 -12.61
C TYR A 50 -27.69 4.27 -12.73
N GLU A 51 -27.27 4.87 -11.61
CA GLU A 51 -26.46 6.09 -11.61
C GLU A 51 -25.17 5.94 -12.42
N LEU A 52 -24.43 4.86 -12.17
CA LEU A 52 -23.20 4.58 -12.89
C LEU A 52 -23.45 4.36 -14.38
N ALA A 53 -24.46 3.56 -14.72
CA ALA A 53 -24.77 3.25 -16.11
C ALA A 53 -25.19 4.51 -16.89
N VAL A 54 -25.95 5.42 -16.28
CA VAL A 54 -26.37 6.67 -16.91
C VAL A 54 -25.18 7.64 -17.05
N PHE A 55 -24.34 7.73 -16.03
CA PHE A 55 -23.14 8.57 -16.08
C PHE A 55 -22.23 8.16 -17.26
N LEU A 56 -21.94 6.86 -17.37
CA LEU A 56 -21.11 6.28 -18.43
C LEU A 56 -21.73 6.33 -19.84
N GLN A 57 -23.00 6.69 -20.00
CA GLN A 57 -23.55 7.00 -21.33
C GLN A 57 -23.06 8.34 -21.88
N THR A 58 -22.60 9.24 -21.01
CA THR A 58 -22.27 10.62 -21.37
C THR A 58 -20.85 11.04 -20.98
N HIS A 59 -20.13 10.18 -20.28
CA HIS A 59 -18.78 10.44 -19.77
C HIS A 59 -17.88 9.25 -20.07
N ASP A 60 -16.57 9.51 -20.05
CA ASP A 60 -15.57 8.48 -20.18
C ASP A 60 -15.41 7.70 -18.87
N GLU A 61 -14.88 6.47 -18.95
CA GLU A 61 -14.64 5.61 -17.78
C GLU A 61 -13.65 6.25 -16.78
N ASP A 62 -12.73 7.09 -17.28
CA ASP A 62 -11.73 7.81 -16.47
C ASP A 62 -12.36 8.89 -15.56
N ASP A 63 -13.61 9.29 -15.82
CA ASP A 63 -14.36 10.23 -14.98
C ASP A 63 -15.05 9.54 -13.78
N VAL A 64 -15.03 8.20 -13.74
CA VAL A 64 -15.55 7.41 -12.63
C VAL A 64 -14.44 7.05 -11.65
N ILE A 65 -14.57 7.54 -10.42
CA ILE A 65 -13.68 7.22 -9.31
C ILE A 65 -14.35 6.19 -8.41
N LEU A 66 -13.86 4.95 -8.45
CA LEU A 66 -14.35 3.88 -7.58
C LEU A 66 -13.48 3.75 -6.33
N VAL A 67 -14.10 3.72 -5.15
CA VAL A 67 -13.42 3.55 -3.87
C VAL A 67 -14.10 2.44 -3.10
N ASN A 68 -13.38 1.35 -2.86
CA ASN A 68 -13.87 0.25 -2.03
C ASN A 68 -13.83 0.68 -0.55
N LEU A 69 -14.99 0.67 0.12
CA LEU A 69 -15.12 1.06 1.52
C LEU A 69 -14.38 0.13 2.48
N ASP A 70 -14.32 -1.17 2.21
CA ASP A 70 -13.60 -2.13 3.06
C ASP A 70 -12.09 -2.00 2.88
N HIS A 71 -11.62 -1.68 1.67
CA HIS A 71 -10.23 -1.30 1.45
C HIS A 71 -9.89 -0.01 2.21
N LEU A 72 -10.75 1.00 2.17
CA LEU A 72 -10.55 2.23 2.93
C LEU A 72 -10.44 1.96 4.44
N LYS A 73 -11.36 1.16 5.01
CA LYS A 73 -11.32 0.75 6.43
C LYS A 73 -10.02 0.01 6.76
N LEU A 74 -9.61 -0.92 5.90
CA LEU A 74 -8.35 -1.65 6.05
C LEU A 74 -7.16 -0.69 6.04
N CYS A 75 -7.06 0.20 5.04
CA CYS A 75 -5.99 1.19 4.95
C CYS A 75 -5.91 2.06 6.21
N VAL A 76 -7.04 2.62 6.66
CA VAL A 76 -7.10 3.44 7.88
C VAL A 76 -6.68 2.62 9.10
N SER A 77 -7.16 1.38 9.22
CA SER A 77 -6.78 0.49 10.33
C SER A 77 -5.28 0.19 10.34
N LEU A 78 -4.69 -0.06 9.17
CA LEU A 78 -3.26 -0.31 9.02
C LEU A 78 -2.43 0.95 9.29
N MET A 79 -2.89 2.12 8.88
CA MET A 79 -2.26 3.41 9.21
C MET A 79 -2.25 3.65 10.71
N LEU A 80 -3.38 3.44 11.39
CA LEU A 80 -3.47 3.56 12.84
C LEU A 80 -2.55 2.56 13.54
N LEU A 81 -2.59 1.29 13.12
CA LEU A 81 -1.71 0.26 13.67
C LEU A 81 -0.23 0.60 13.50
N GLN A 82 0.16 1.11 12.33
CA GLN A 82 1.53 1.52 12.06
C GLN A 82 1.93 2.72 12.92
N PHE A 83 1.04 3.70 13.06
CA PHE A 83 1.26 4.87 13.91
C PHE A 83 1.50 4.46 15.36
N PHE A 84 0.64 3.61 15.93
CA PHE A 84 0.81 3.12 17.29
C PHE A 84 2.05 2.23 17.46
N SER A 85 2.40 1.43 16.46
CA SER A 85 3.63 0.62 16.48
C SER A 85 4.89 1.49 16.55
N ILE A 86 4.94 2.58 15.79
CA ILE A 86 6.03 3.56 15.84
C ILE A 86 6.08 4.24 17.22
N LEU A 87 4.92 4.67 17.74
CA LEU A 87 4.83 5.32 19.04
C LEU A 87 5.32 4.41 20.17
N ILE A 88 4.85 3.15 20.19
CA ILE A 88 5.27 2.15 21.18
C ILE A 88 6.77 1.89 21.08
N SER A 89 7.29 1.74 19.86
CA SER A 89 8.73 1.53 19.63
C SER A 89 9.55 2.68 20.21
N GLY A 90 9.16 3.93 19.94
CA GLY A 90 9.84 5.11 20.49
C GLY A 90 9.78 5.19 22.02
N VAL A 91 8.64 4.83 22.63
CA VAL A 91 8.51 4.78 24.09
C VAL A 91 9.36 3.65 24.69
N THR A 92 9.37 2.46 24.09
CA THR A 92 10.18 1.34 24.58
C THR A 92 11.67 1.64 24.53
N GLU A 93 12.12 2.30 23.46
CA GLU A 93 13.52 2.73 23.31
C GLU A 93 13.87 3.79 24.36
N PHE A 94 13.00 4.77 24.58
CA PHE A 94 13.19 5.81 25.60
C PHE A 94 13.30 5.22 27.02
N CYS A 95 12.51 4.18 27.31
CA CYS A 95 12.52 3.50 28.61
C CYS A 95 13.65 2.46 28.76
N GLY A 96 14.51 2.27 27.75
CA GLY A 96 15.60 1.29 27.81
C GLY A 96 15.15 -0.18 27.70
N TYR A 97 13.94 -0.43 27.18
CA TYR A 97 13.48 -1.79 26.90
C TYR A 97 14.10 -2.36 25.62
N SER A 98 14.02 -3.68 25.47
CA SER A 98 14.62 -4.43 24.36
C SER A 98 14.08 -4.01 22.98
N GLU A 99 15.00 -3.73 22.06
CA GLU A 99 14.77 -3.41 20.63
C GLU A 99 13.93 -4.46 19.88
N HIS A 100 13.86 -5.69 20.42
CA HIS A 100 13.11 -6.78 19.82
C HIS A 100 11.59 -6.53 19.80
N ILE A 101 11.05 -5.76 20.75
CA ILE A 101 9.60 -5.50 20.86
C ILE A 101 9.13 -4.62 19.69
N GLY A 102 9.82 -3.50 19.43
CA GLY A 102 9.49 -2.60 18.33
C GLY A 102 9.62 -3.29 16.97
N PHE A 103 10.67 -4.09 16.79
CA PHE A 103 10.86 -4.89 15.57
C PHE A 103 9.72 -5.91 15.36
N ALA A 104 9.33 -6.64 16.40
CA ALA A 104 8.23 -7.61 16.33
C ALA A 104 6.89 -6.95 15.98
N LEU A 105 6.57 -5.80 16.58
CA LEU A 105 5.35 -5.03 16.28
C LEU A 105 5.34 -4.52 14.83
N SER A 106 6.49 -4.07 14.34
CA SER A 106 6.65 -3.68 12.93
C SER A 106 6.46 -4.84 11.96
N LEU A 107 7.04 -6.01 12.25
CA LEU A 107 6.87 -7.20 11.42
C LEU A 107 5.41 -7.67 11.41
N ALA A 108 4.76 -7.70 12.58
CA ALA A 108 3.35 -8.06 12.72
C ALA A 108 2.43 -7.13 11.92
N SER A 109 2.65 -5.81 12.01
CA SER A 109 1.88 -4.84 11.20
C SER A 109 2.06 -5.07 9.70
N SER A 110 3.29 -5.36 9.24
CA SER A 110 3.58 -5.64 7.83
C SER A 110 2.87 -6.90 7.33
N PHE A 111 2.83 -7.95 8.15
CA PHE A 111 2.11 -9.17 7.84
C PHE A 111 0.60 -8.92 7.70
N LEU A 112 0.02 -8.11 8.59
CA LEU A 112 -1.39 -7.71 8.52
C LEU A 112 -1.72 -6.90 7.26
N ILE A 113 -0.82 -6.00 6.84
CA ILE A 113 -0.94 -5.27 5.56
C ILE A 113 -1.01 -6.28 4.40
N GLY A 114 -0.07 -7.23 4.35
CA GLY A 114 -0.01 -8.24 3.30
C GLY A 114 -1.26 -9.13 3.26
N ARG A 115 -1.76 -9.53 4.44
CA ARG A 115 -2.99 -10.31 4.54
C ARG A 115 -4.21 -9.51 4.08
N GLY A 116 -4.30 -8.25 4.47
CA GLY A 116 -5.36 -7.34 4.05
C GLY A 116 -5.42 -7.18 2.53
N ALA A 117 -4.26 -6.98 1.88
CA ALA A 117 -4.18 -6.91 0.42
C ALA A 117 -4.68 -8.20 -0.26
N PHE A 118 -4.39 -9.37 0.32
CA PHE A 118 -4.90 -10.64 -0.19
C PHE A 118 -6.42 -10.74 -0.08
N VAL A 119 -6.99 -10.35 1.07
CA VAL A 119 -8.46 -10.35 1.28
C VAL A 119 -9.15 -9.41 0.30
N CYS A 120 -8.60 -8.20 0.08
CA CYS A 120 -9.12 -7.28 -0.93
C CYS A 120 -9.14 -7.88 -2.34
N GLY A 121 -8.13 -8.67 -2.71
CA GLY A 121 -8.10 -9.39 -3.98
C GLY A 121 -9.17 -10.46 -4.11
N GLU A 122 -9.48 -11.18 -3.03
CA GLU A 122 -10.57 -12.17 -3.01
C GLU A 122 -11.94 -11.51 -3.12
N GLU A 123 -12.16 -10.41 -2.40
CA GLU A 123 -13.39 -9.61 -2.48
C GLU A 123 -13.59 -9.02 -3.88
N TRP A 124 -12.51 -8.63 -4.56
CA TRP A 124 -12.58 -8.21 -5.96
C TRP A 124 -13.06 -9.34 -6.89
N GLN A 125 -12.54 -10.56 -6.72
CA GLN A 125 -13.00 -11.70 -7.51
C GLN A 125 -14.49 -12.01 -7.27
N LYS A 126 -14.94 -11.93 -6.01
CA LYS A 126 -16.36 -12.08 -5.66
C LYS A 126 -17.20 -10.98 -6.32
N PHE A 127 -16.72 -9.74 -6.31
CA PHE A 127 -17.37 -8.62 -6.99
C PHE A 127 -17.53 -8.88 -8.49
N CYS A 128 -16.45 -9.24 -9.21
CA CYS A 128 -16.53 -9.57 -10.63
C CYS A 128 -17.52 -10.72 -10.92
N SER A 129 -17.60 -11.70 -10.02
CA SER A 129 -18.53 -12.81 -10.14
C SER A 129 -19.98 -12.35 -9.97
N ARG A 130 -20.24 -11.41 -9.06
CA ARG A 130 -21.56 -10.77 -8.88
C ARG A 130 -21.96 -9.93 -10.09
N VAL A 131 -21.02 -9.19 -10.69
CA VAL A 131 -21.26 -8.45 -11.94
C VAL A 131 -21.73 -9.39 -13.04
N LYS A 132 -21.04 -10.53 -13.26
CA LYS A 132 -21.44 -11.53 -14.27
C LYS A 132 -22.87 -12.03 -14.07
N CYS A 133 -23.27 -12.21 -12.81
CA CYS A 133 -24.60 -12.68 -12.43
C CYS A 133 -25.63 -11.57 -12.22
N PHE A 134 -25.29 -10.30 -12.50
CA PHE A 134 -26.19 -9.18 -12.30
C PHE A 134 -27.47 -9.31 -13.14
N SER A 135 -28.60 -8.96 -12.51
CA SER A 135 -29.94 -8.96 -13.09
C SER A 135 -30.78 -7.93 -12.35
N VAL A 136 -31.52 -7.11 -13.12
CA VAL A 136 -32.39 -6.05 -12.57
C VAL A 136 -33.41 -6.62 -11.57
N HIS A 137 -34.00 -7.77 -11.87
CA HIS A 137 -34.99 -8.42 -11.01
C HIS A 137 -34.46 -8.87 -9.65
N LYS A 138 -33.14 -9.08 -9.51
CA LYS A 138 -32.51 -9.47 -8.23
C LYS A 138 -32.03 -8.27 -7.43
N ALA A 139 -31.98 -7.08 -8.05
CA ALA A 139 -31.56 -5.86 -7.39
C ALA A 139 -32.65 -5.38 -6.42
N LYS A 140 -32.20 -4.84 -5.29
CA LYS A 140 -33.00 -4.29 -4.20
C LYS A 140 -33.17 -2.79 -4.38
N CYS A 141 -34.33 -2.31 -3.96
CA CYS A 141 -34.63 -0.88 -3.78
C CYS A 141 -35.09 -0.64 -2.33
N SER A 142 -35.00 0.60 -1.87
CA SER A 142 -35.47 0.97 -0.53
C SER A 142 -36.99 0.86 -0.39
N SER A 143 -37.73 1.08 -1.48
CA SER A 143 -39.18 0.87 -1.55
C SER A 143 -39.58 0.26 -2.90
N LEU A 144 -40.77 -0.34 -2.94
CA LEU A 144 -41.36 -0.87 -4.18
C LEU A 144 -41.70 0.24 -5.18
N ALA A 145 -42.06 1.43 -4.70
CA ALA A 145 -42.33 2.59 -5.56
C ALA A 145 -41.03 3.05 -6.27
N ASP A 146 -39.91 3.13 -5.55
CA ASP A 146 -38.62 3.47 -6.17
C ASP A 146 -38.23 2.41 -7.23
N TYR A 147 -38.57 1.14 -7.01
CA TYR A 147 -38.31 0.06 -7.95
C TYR A 147 -39.11 0.23 -9.25
N SER A 148 -40.40 0.56 -9.17
CA SER A 148 -41.21 0.82 -10.38
C SER A 148 -40.71 2.04 -11.14
N ASP A 149 -40.36 3.12 -10.44
CA ASP A 149 -39.87 4.36 -11.05
C ASP A 149 -38.53 4.13 -11.76
N LEU A 150 -37.58 3.46 -11.10
CA LEU A 150 -36.29 3.12 -11.70
C LEU A 150 -36.43 2.14 -12.86
N LYS A 151 -37.35 1.17 -12.77
CA LYS A 151 -37.59 0.22 -13.86
C LYS A 151 -38.16 0.93 -15.09
N GLN A 152 -39.08 1.88 -14.92
CA GLN A 152 -39.59 2.70 -16.02
C GLN A 152 -38.45 3.51 -16.64
N LEU A 153 -37.64 4.19 -15.82
CA LEU A 153 -36.47 4.93 -16.31
C LEU A 153 -35.48 4.03 -17.06
N ILE A 154 -35.22 2.83 -16.56
CA ILE A 154 -34.34 1.86 -17.24
C ILE A 154 -34.91 1.48 -18.60
N THR A 155 -36.21 1.17 -18.69
CA THR A 155 -36.88 0.87 -19.96
C THR A 155 -36.83 2.07 -20.91
N ASP A 156 -37.05 3.28 -20.41
CA ASP A 156 -37.04 4.50 -21.23
C ASP A 156 -35.63 4.82 -21.76
N PHE A 157 -34.59 4.59 -20.95
CA PHE A 157 -33.19 4.89 -21.33
C PHE A 157 -32.49 3.81 -22.13
N TYR A 158 -32.80 2.54 -21.85
CA TYR A 158 -32.06 1.39 -22.39
C TYR A 158 -32.92 0.48 -23.25
N GLY A 159 -34.21 0.75 -23.41
CA GLY A 159 -35.16 -0.08 -24.15
C GLY A 159 -35.72 -1.24 -23.32
N SER A 160 -34.86 -1.94 -22.59
CA SER A 160 -35.26 -3.07 -21.74
C SER A 160 -34.36 -3.30 -20.54
N GLU A 161 -34.87 -4.00 -19.52
CA GLU A 161 -34.08 -4.44 -18.36
C GLU A 161 -32.91 -5.37 -18.75
N ALA A 162 -33.09 -6.14 -19.83
CA ALA A 162 -32.09 -7.05 -20.34
C ALA A 162 -30.93 -6.30 -21.01
N GLU A 163 -31.23 -5.30 -21.83
CA GLU A 163 -30.23 -4.43 -22.46
C GLU A 163 -29.46 -3.63 -21.40
N PHE A 164 -30.16 -3.09 -20.39
CA PHE A 164 -29.50 -2.45 -19.26
C PHE A 164 -28.55 -3.40 -18.52
N ALA A 165 -28.99 -4.62 -18.19
CA ALA A 165 -28.12 -5.60 -17.52
C ALA A 165 -26.91 -5.98 -18.39
N ALA A 166 -27.06 -6.05 -19.72
CA ALA A 166 -25.96 -6.30 -20.65
C ALA A 166 -24.97 -5.12 -20.68
N VAL A 167 -25.47 -3.88 -20.68
CA VAL A 167 -24.64 -2.66 -20.58
C VAL A 167 -23.85 -2.68 -19.28
N VAL A 168 -24.50 -2.90 -18.14
CA VAL A 168 -23.82 -2.98 -16.82
C VAL A 168 -22.71 -4.04 -16.86
N LYS A 169 -22.99 -5.24 -17.36
CA LYS A 169 -21.97 -6.30 -17.47
C LYS A 169 -20.79 -5.88 -18.33
N ARG A 170 -21.06 -5.26 -19.48
CA ARG A 170 -20.01 -4.79 -20.39
C ARG A 170 -19.12 -3.73 -19.75
N LEU A 171 -19.74 -2.73 -19.11
CA LEU A 171 -19.04 -1.62 -18.44
C LEU A 171 -18.13 -2.12 -17.32
N TRP A 172 -18.56 -3.12 -16.56
CA TRP A 172 -17.79 -3.62 -15.40
C TRP A 172 -16.82 -4.75 -15.71
N LEU A 173 -17.08 -5.56 -16.74
CA LEU A 173 -16.21 -6.69 -17.11
C LEU A 173 -15.18 -6.32 -18.18
N GLY A 174 -15.28 -5.13 -18.77
CA GLY A 174 -14.30 -4.66 -19.75
C GLY A 174 -14.25 -5.56 -20.99
N GLU A 175 -15.39 -6.02 -21.50
CA GLU A 175 -15.44 -6.80 -22.74
C GLU A 175 -15.01 -5.99 -23.99
N GLY A 176 -14.59 -4.73 -23.83
CA GLY A 176 -13.81 -3.97 -24.81
C GLY A 176 -12.32 -4.11 -24.54
N GLU A 177 -11.56 -4.49 -25.55
CA GLU A 177 -10.11 -4.74 -25.56
C GLU A 177 -9.29 -3.88 -24.57
N GLY A 178 -9.07 -4.41 -23.37
CA GLY A 178 -7.92 -4.07 -22.53
C GLY A 178 -7.90 -2.70 -21.85
N LYS A 179 -9.03 -2.07 -21.55
CA LYS A 179 -9.00 -0.76 -20.86
C LYS A 179 -9.70 -0.77 -19.50
N HIS A 180 -8.84 -0.64 -18.49
CA HIS A 180 -9.00 0.03 -17.21
C HIS A 180 -9.99 -0.55 -16.18
N LEU A 181 -9.52 -1.58 -15.49
CA LEU A 181 -9.77 -1.68 -14.04
C LEU A 181 -9.39 -0.33 -13.39
N PRO A 182 -10.27 0.31 -12.61
CA PRO A 182 -10.00 1.67 -12.16
C PRO A 182 -8.79 1.68 -11.21
N GLU A 183 -7.92 2.68 -11.35
CA GLU A 183 -6.54 2.74 -10.79
C GLU A 183 -6.45 2.57 -9.25
N TRP A 184 -7.57 2.51 -8.52
CA TRP A 184 -7.62 2.51 -7.05
C TRP A 184 -7.10 1.23 -6.39
N LEU A 185 -6.88 0.13 -7.11
CA LEU A 185 -6.23 -1.05 -6.55
C LEU A 185 -4.71 -0.79 -6.39
N PHE A 186 -4.36 0.10 -5.46
CA PHE A 186 -3.01 0.65 -5.24
C PHE A 186 -2.56 1.73 -6.22
N ALA A 187 -3.42 2.73 -6.46
CA ALA A 187 -2.98 4.01 -7.02
C ALA A 187 -1.73 4.48 -6.26
N GLY A 188 -0.77 5.09 -6.97
CA GLY A 188 0.45 5.63 -6.35
C GLY A 188 0.15 6.55 -5.15
N ALA A 189 -1.05 7.12 -5.05
CA ALA A 189 -1.55 7.85 -3.88
C ALA A 189 -1.70 6.97 -2.62
N SER A 190 -2.29 5.77 -2.70
CA SER A 190 -2.41 4.85 -1.55
C SER A 190 -1.04 4.38 -1.08
N LEU A 191 -0.12 4.13 -2.02
CA LEU A 191 1.27 3.81 -1.72
C LEU A 191 2.02 5.00 -1.11
N ARG A 192 1.77 6.23 -1.58
CA ARG A 192 2.28 7.47 -0.95
C ARG A 192 1.72 7.67 0.45
N ILE A 193 0.46 7.31 0.71
CA ILE A 193 -0.14 7.36 2.04
C ILE A 193 0.52 6.31 2.96
N ILE A 194 0.76 5.11 2.46
CA ILE A 194 1.47 4.06 3.20
C ILE A 194 2.94 4.46 3.45
N SER A 195 3.57 5.21 2.54
CA SER A 195 4.98 5.60 2.64
C SER A 195 5.23 6.97 3.29
N ALA A 196 4.22 7.84 3.38
CA ALA A 196 4.32 9.17 3.99
C ALA A 196 4.84 9.15 5.43
N PRO A 197 4.48 8.19 6.31
CA PRO A 197 5.01 8.12 7.66
C PRO A 197 6.53 7.90 7.74
N TYR A 198 7.18 7.41 6.68
CA TYR A 198 8.63 7.23 6.66
C TYR A 198 9.38 8.51 6.27
N ALA A 199 8.74 9.49 5.64
CA ALA A 199 9.40 10.74 5.29
C ALA A 199 9.86 11.51 6.54
N PRO A 200 9.04 11.68 7.61
CA PRO A 200 9.49 12.25 8.88
C PRO A 200 10.63 11.47 9.51
N VAL A 201 10.59 10.13 9.45
CA VAL A 201 11.65 9.27 9.98
C VAL A 201 12.98 9.55 9.26
N ILE A 202 12.98 9.55 7.92
CA ILE A 202 14.17 9.87 7.10
C ILE A 202 14.68 11.29 7.38
N VAL A 203 13.77 12.27 7.50
CA VAL A 203 14.14 13.67 7.81
C VAL A 203 14.75 13.78 9.21
N CYS A 204 14.17 13.14 10.22
CA CYS A 204 14.75 13.09 11.57
C CYS A 204 16.16 12.48 11.55
N PHE A 205 16.39 11.42 10.78
CA PHE A 205 17.73 10.84 10.59
C PHE A 205 18.70 11.81 9.93
N ALA A 206 18.28 12.46 8.85
CA ALA A 206 19.12 13.43 8.14
C ALA A 206 19.48 14.62 9.04
N VAL A 207 18.51 15.16 9.77
CA VAL A 207 18.72 16.26 10.72
C VAL A 207 19.65 15.85 11.85
N GLN A 208 19.48 14.65 12.41
CA GLN A 208 20.35 14.15 13.48
C GLN A 208 21.80 13.94 12.98
N TYR A 209 21.97 13.36 11.79
CA TYR A 209 23.28 13.21 11.16
C TYR A 209 23.96 14.57 10.94
N ILE A 210 23.21 15.56 10.45
CA ILE A 210 23.69 16.93 10.24
C ILE A 210 24.07 17.58 11.58
N ILE A 211 23.22 17.50 12.62
CA ILE A 211 23.51 18.06 13.95
C ILE A 211 24.78 17.43 14.54
N CYS A 212 24.94 16.12 14.39
CA CYS A 212 26.12 15.42 14.89
C CYS A 212 27.38 15.70 14.07
N GLY A 213 27.27 15.91 12.76
CA GLY A 213 28.35 16.40 11.91
C GLY A 213 28.77 17.84 12.25
N ILE A 214 27.81 18.73 12.49
CA ILE A 214 28.06 20.14 12.85
C ILE A 214 28.66 20.24 14.26
N ARG A 215 28.14 19.49 15.24
CA ARG A 215 28.73 19.42 16.59
C ARG A 215 30.07 18.69 16.59
N GLY A 216 30.27 17.79 15.63
CA GLY A 216 31.51 17.08 15.37
C GLY A 216 32.48 17.87 14.49
N GLY A 217 32.65 19.18 14.73
CA GLY A 217 33.84 19.94 14.30
C GLY A 217 35.11 19.43 14.98
N ILE A 218 35.33 18.12 14.92
CA ILE A 218 36.48 17.42 15.45
C ILE A 218 37.09 16.78 14.20
N GLU A 219 38.14 17.42 13.72
CA GLU A 219 39.11 16.77 12.84
C GLU A 219 39.37 15.35 13.39
N PRO A 220 39.40 14.31 12.54
CA PRO A 220 39.90 13.01 12.93
C PRO A 220 41.42 13.10 13.11
N SER A 221 41.90 13.99 13.98
CA SER A 221 43.13 13.75 14.69
C SER A 221 42.84 12.56 15.59
N VAL A 222 43.02 11.35 15.05
CA VAL A 222 43.26 10.16 15.87
C VAL A 222 44.30 10.62 16.88
N PRO A 223 44.00 10.71 18.19
CA PRO A 223 45.02 11.01 19.15
C PRO A 223 46.04 9.87 18.99
N ILE A 224 47.20 10.21 18.45
CA ILE A 224 48.35 9.31 18.42
C ILE A 224 48.73 9.20 19.90
N TYR A 225 48.15 8.22 20.58
CA TYR A 225 48.52 7.94 21.94
C TYR A 225 49.99 7.52 21.92
N PRO A 226 50.85 8.17 22.72
CA PRO A 226 52.23 7.72 22.83
C PRO A 226 52.22 6.26 23.30
N PRO A 227 53.05 5.40 22.70
CA PRO A 227 53.12 4.00 23.10
C PRO A 227 53.45 3.90 24.59
N GLY A 228 52.59 3.22 25.36
CA GLY A 228 52.81 2.93 26.78
C GLY A 228 51.86 3.60 27.78
N VAL A 229 50.92 4.45 27.34
CA VAL A 229 49.91 5.02 28.26
C VAL A 229 48.69 4.07 28.34
N PRO A 230 48.32 3.57 29.54
CA PRO A 230 47.13 2.74 29.71
C PRO A 230 45.87 3.53 29.31
N TYR A 231 45.06 2.93 28.44
CA TYR A 231 43.85 3.54 27.91
C TYR A 231 42.76 3.55 28.99
N GLU A 232 42.52 4.71 29.61
CA GLU A 232 41.29 4.91 30.39
C GLU A 232 40.17 5.30 29.42
N PRO A 233 39.15 4.44 29.19
CA PRO A 233 38.04 4.78 28.32
C PRO A 233 37.28 5.95 28.95
N LEU A 234 37.34 7.12 28.28
CA LEU A 234 36.55 8.29 28.66
C LEU A 234 35.06 7.90 28.78
N PRO A 235 34.48 7.94 29.99
CA PRO A 235 33.09 7.54 30.20
C PRO A 235 32.17 8.53 29.49
N GLY A 236 31.63 8.13 28.34
CA GLY A 236 30.59 8.90 27.63
C GLY A 236 30.61 8.84 26.10
N LYS A 237 31.79 8.77 25.45
CA LYS A 237 31.87 8.85 23.98
C LYS A 237 31.52 7.54 23.24
N ILE A 238 31.70 6.38 23.88
CA ILE A 238 31.42 5.07 23.27
C ILE A 238 29.90 4.83 23.13
N HIS A 239 29.10 5.36 24.05
CA HIS A 239 27.64 5.19 24.01
C HIS A 239 26.99 5.88 22.81
N THR A 240 27.52 7.03 22.36
CA THR A 240 26.89 7.84 21.31
C THR A 240 26.99 7.18 19.93
N MET A 241 28.13 6.55 19.60
CA MET A 241 28.31 5.84 18.32
C MET A 241 27.54 4.52 18.25
N LEU A 242 27.50 3.75 19.35
CA LEU A 242 26.69 2.53 19.45
C LEU A 242 25.19 2.85 19.38
N TRP A 243 24.76 3.97 19.94
CA TRP A 243 23.38 4.42 19.85
C TRP A 243 23.00 4.82 18.41
N MET A 244 23.90 5.50 17.68
CA MET A 244 23.68 5.84 16.27
C MET A 244 23.62 4.63 15.34
N SER A 245 24.45 3.58 15.55
CA SER A 245 24.41 2.39 14.69
C SER A 245 23.13 1.58 14.87
N ARG A 246 22.54 1.59 16.07
CA ARG A 246 21.30 0.86 16.37
C ARG A 246 20.08 1.56 15.77
N LEU A 247 20.05 2.88 15.84
CA LEU A 247 19.00 3.71 15.26
C LEU A 247 18.96 3.66 13.72
N SER A 248 20.08 3.46 13.03
CA SER A 248 20.10 3.33 11.56
C SER A 248 19.77 1.92 11.05
N ILE A 249 20.02 0.86 11.82
CA ILE A 249 19.78 -0.52 11.40
C ILE A 249 18.27 -0.86 11.37
N ILE A 250 17.50 -0.41 12.36
CA ILE A 250 16.07 -0.76 12.48
C ILE A 250 15.21 -0.25 11.31
N PRO A 251 15.28 1.03 10.89
CA PRO A 251 14.50 1.54 9.76
C PRO A 251 14.89 0.87 8.44
N VAL A 252 16.18 0.55 8.27
CA VAL A 252 16.65 -0.10 7.06
C VAL A 252 16.19 -1.55 7.02
N LEU A 253 16.27 -2.30 8.12
CA LEU A 253 15.66 -3.64 8.21
C LEU A 253 14.15 -3.58 7.93
N MET A 254 13.44 -2.59 8.47
CA MET A 254 12.02 -2.39 8.17
C MET A 254 11.76 -2.14 6.68
N LEU A 255 12.62 -1.37 6.00
CA LEU A 255 12.57 -1.18 4.55
C LEU A 255 12.84 -2.50 3.79
N CYS A 256 13.85 -3.25 4.23
CA CYS A 256 14.28 -4.52 3.64
C CYS A 256 13.21 -5.62 3.73
N PHE A 257 12.45 -5.68 4.82
CA PHE A 257 11.35 -6.65 4.98
C PHE A 257 10.05 -6.21 4.29
N ARG A 258 9.80 -4.90 4.15
CA ARG A 258 8.58 -4.37 3.51
C ARG A 258 8.67 -4.35 1.99
N ALA A 259 9.86 -4.16 1.45
CA ALA A 259 10.06 -4.09 0.01
C ALA A 259 9.72 -5.39 -0.76
N PRO A 260 10.06 -6.59 -0.29
CA PRO A 260 9.58 -7.84 -0.88
C PRO A 260 8.06 -7.91 -0.94
N LEU A 261 7.37 -7.42 0.09
CA LEU A 261 5.91 -7.38 0.12
C LEU A 261 5.35 -6.38 -0.89
N MET A 262 5.95 -5.18 -0.99
CA MET A 262 5.57 -4.18 -1.99
C MET A 262 5.88 -4.65 -3.43
N LEU A 263 7.00 -5.36 -3.64
CA LEU A 263 7.36 -5.97 -4.91
C LEU A 263 6.43 -7.13 -5.27
N LEU A 264 6.01 -7.94 -4.29
CA LEU A 264 5.07 -9.04 -4.50
C LEU A 264 3.66 -8.53 -4.82
N VAL A 265 3.22 -7.46 -4.14
CA VAL A 265 1.97 -6.75 -4.47
C VAL A 265 2.08 -6.12 -5.87
N GLY A 266 3.15 -5.38 -6.15
CA GLY A 266 3.41 -4.78 -7.47
C GLY A 266 3.49 -5.80 -8.60
N HIS A 267 4.14 -6.95 -8.38
CA HIS A 267 4.22 -8.04 -9.34
C HIS A 267 2.88 -8.74 -9.54
N LYS A 268 2.12 -9.02 -8.48
CA LYS A 268 0.81 -9.67 -8.59
C LYS A 268 -0.16 -8.77 -9.38
N LEU A 269 -0.09 -7.45 -9.13
CA LEU A 269 -0.79 -6.43 -9.91
C LEU A 269 -0.33 -6.41 -11.38
N ALA A 270 0.97 -6.55 -11.66
CA ALA A 270 1.48 -6.64 -13.03
C ALA A 270 0.99 -7.92 -13.76
N THR A 271 0.99 -9.07 -13.09
CA THR A 271 0.60 -10.38 -13.68
C THR A 271 -0.88 -10.51 -13.98
N THR A 272 -1.75 -9.71 -13.37
CA THR A 272 -3.19 -9.64 -13.69
C THR A 272 -3.49 -8.86 -14.98
N GLY A 273 -2.47 -8.53 -15.78
CA GLY A 273 -2.63 -7.76 -17.03
C GLY A 273 -2.84 -6.26 -16.83
N TRP A 274 -2.57 -5.75 -15.62
CA TRP A 274 -3.04 -4.42 -15.18
C TRP A 274 -2.18 -3.26 -15.71
N ILE A 275 -0.85 -3.37 -15.72
CA ILE A 275 0.05 -2.25 -16.13
C ILE A 275 1.39 -2.82 -16.62
N SER A 276 1.70 -2.74 -17.92
CA SER A 276 2.91 -3.36 -18.47
C SER A 276 4.17 -2.48 -18.42
N GLU A 277 4.08 -1.14 -18.36
CA GLU A 277 5.28 -0.29 -18.52
C GLU A 277 5.64 0.61 -17.31
N LYS A 278 4.65 1.24 -16.65
CA LYS A 278 4.93 2.15 -15.51
C LYS A 278 5.20 1.41 -14.19
N VAL A 279 4.55 0.27 -13.96
CA VAL A 279 4.79 -0.57 -12.78
C VAL A 279 6.17 -1.21 -12.83
N ASP A 280 6.68 -1.55 -14.01
CA ASP A 280 8.02 -2.10 -14.15
C ASP A 280 9.10 -1.06 -13.76
N LYS A 281 8.94 0.21 -14.15
CA LYS A 281 9.83 1.31 -13.70
C LYS A 281 9.75 1.53 -12.17
N TRP A 282 8.57 1.40 -11.58
CA TRP A 282 8.36 1.55 -10.13
C TRP A 282 8.86 0.36 -9.32
N CYS A 283 8.61 -0.87 -9.75
CA CYS A 283 9.18 -2.08 -9.15
C CYS A 283 10.70 -2.04 -9.21
N ARG A 284 11.28 -1.56 -10.33
CA ARG A 284 12.72 -1.28 -10.43
C ARG A 284 13.17 -0.20 -9.45
N GLY A 285 12.41 0.88 -9.27
CA GLY A 285 12.70 1.94 -8.29
C GLY A 285 12.64 1.47 -6.83
N ILE A 286 11.63 0.68 -6.45
CA ILE A 286 11.50 0.08 -5.11
C ILE A 286 12.60 -0.95 -4.90
N ALA A 287 12.85 -1.83 -5.87
CA ALA A 287 13.94 -2.80 -5.79
C ALA A 287 15.29 -2.08 -5.64
N PHE A 288 15.54 -1.01 -6.40
CA PHE A 288 16.74 -0.19 -6.28
C PHE A 288 16.86 0.47 -4.92
N ALA A 289 15.82 1.16 -4.42
CA ALA A 289 15.82 1.80 -3.10
C ALA A 289 16.04 0.79 -1.97
N THR A 290 15.48 -0.42 -2.12
CA THR A 290 15.65 -1.52 -1.17
C THR A 290 17.07 -2.06 -1.20
N CYS A 291 17.59 -2.39 -2.38
CA CYS A 291 18.97 -2.85 -2.56
C CYS A 291 19.96 -1.80 -2.07
N PHE A 292 19.71 -0.52 -2.32
CA PHE A 292 20.51 0.59 -1.83
C PHE A 292 20.43 0.74 -0.31
N GLY A 293 19.25 0.57 0.28
CA GLY A 293 19.05 0.51 1.73
C GLY A 293 19.83 -0.65 2.36
N VAL A 294 19.62 -1.87 1.86
CA VAL A 294 20.38 -3.09 2.25
C VAL A 294 21.88 -2.83 2.16
N TYR A 295 22.36 -2.29 1.03
CA TYR A 295 23.76 -1.99 0.79
C TYR A 295 24.33 -0.99 1.80
N ASN A 296 23.62 0.10 2.10
CA ASN A 296 24.05 1.07 3.11
C ASN A 296 24.07 0.46 4.51
N CYS A 297 23.10 -0.41 4.84
CA CYS A 297 23.09 -1.13 6.12
C CYS A 297 24.29 -2.06 6.23
N LEU A 298 24.55 -2.86 5.19
CA LEU A 298 25.69 -3.76 5.13
C LEU A 298 27.00 -2.97 5.19
N THR A 299 27.08 -1.82 4.51
CA THR A 299 28.26 -0.95 4.56
C THR A 299 28.46 -0.36 5.94
N GLN A 300 27.41 0.11 6.63
CA GLN A 300 27.52 0.58 8.01
C GLN A 300 27.86 -0.55 8.98
N MET A 301 27.32 -1.75 8.78
CA MET A 301 27.71 -2.93 9.56
C MET A 301 29.18 -3.29 9.32
N ILE A 302 29.66 -3.30 8.06
CA ILE A 302 31.03 -3.64 7.69
C ILE A 302 32.02 -2.56 8.12
N CYS A 303 31.68 -1.28 7.95
CA CYS A 303 32.50 -0.15 8.42
C CYS A 303 32.51 -0.06 9.95
N GLY A 304 31.38 -0.34 10.61
CA GLY A 304 31.30 -0.55 12.05
C GLY A 304 32.20 -1.72 12.49
N LEU A 305 32.14 -2.86 11.80
CA LEU A 305 33.02 -4.01 12.02
C LEU A 305 34.51 -3.66 11.82
N ARG A 306 34.86 -2.76 10.90
CA ARG A 306 36.24 -2.23 10.77
C ARG A 306 36.66 -1.39 11.97
N ILE A 307 35.75 -0.62 12.57
CA ILE A 307 35.99 0.10 13.84
C ILE A 307 36.15 -0.90 15.00
N PHE A 308 35.44 -2.03 14.97
CA PHE A 308 35.54 -3.12 15.94
C PHE A 308 36.69 -4.11 15.68
N ASN A 309 37.41 -4.00 14.56
CA ASN A 309 38.60 -4.81 14.24
C ASN A 309 39.85 -4.38 15.03
N HIS A 310 39.67 -3.51 16.04
CA HIS A 310 40.71 -3.19 17.01
C HIS A 310 40.96 -4.44 17.90
N PRO A 311 42.23 -4.83 18.17
CA PRO A 311 42.59 -6.08 18.85
C PRO A 311 41.90 -6.33 20.21
N LEU A 312 41.43 -5.27 20.85
CA LEU A 312 40.74 -5.31 22.14
C LEU A 312 39.30 -5.84 22.10
N TYR A 313 38.60 -5.74 20.97
CA TYR A 313 37.16 -6.09 20.89
C TYR A 313 36.89 -7.43 20.19
N TRP A 314 37.87 -7.94 19.44
CA TRP A 314 37.75 -9.19 18.68
C TRP A 314 37.34 -10.41 19.53
N PRO A 315 37.88 -10.64 20.75
CA PRO A 315 37.51 -11.82 21.55
C PRO A 315 36.10 -11.77 22.14
N ALA A 316 35.53 -10.56 22.32
CA ALA A 316 34.18 -10.38 22.86
C ALA A 316 33.10 -10.44 21.77
N ILE A 317 33.45 -10.11 20.53
CA ILE A 317 32.54 -10.01 19.39
C ILE A 317 32.52 -11.28 18.53
N SER A 318 33.58 -12.10 18.56
CA SER A 318 33.64 -13.37 17.83
C SER A 318 32.56 -14.38 18.22
N GLY A 319 31.87 -14.19 19.35
CA GLY A 319 30.68 -14.95 19.75
C GLY A 319 29.33 -14.38 19.31
N LEU A 320 29.29 -13.12 18.86
CA LEU A 320 28.07 -12.38 18.46
C LEU A 320 27.90 -12.26 16.94
N THR A 321 28.97 -12.32 16.16
CA THR A 321 28.92 -12.30 14.70
C THR A 321 28.69 -13.72 14.15
N ASN A 322 27.49 -14.24 14.34
CA ASN A 322 27.11 -15.48 13.66
C ASN A 322 26.90 -15.22 12.17
N GLU A 323 27.52 -16.06 11.35
CA GLU A 323 27.21 -16.28 9.93
C GLU A 323 25.69 -16.33 9.68
N ALA A 324 24.90 -16.74 10.68
CA ALA A 324 23.45 -16.77 10.67
C ALA A 324 22.77 -15.45 10.25
N SER A 325 23.26 -14.25 10.63
CA SER A 325 22.55 -13.00 10.28
C SER A 325 22.76 -12.62 8.81
N LEU A 326 23.99 -12.77 8.31
CA LEU A 326 24.34 -12.60 6.90
C LEU A 326 23.72 -13.71 6.04
N PHE A 327 23.66 -14.94 6.55
CA PHE A 327 23.02 -16.09 5.92
C PHE A 327 21.50 -15.92 5.83
N VAL A 328 20.84 -15.43 6.89
CA VAL A 328 19.40 -15.14 6.89
C VAL A 328 19.09 -13.98 5.93
N CYS A 329 19.88 -12.91 5.92
CA CYS A 329 19.70 -11.83 4.93
C CYS A 329 19.94 -12.33 3.50
N GLY A 330 20.98 -13.15 3.29
CA GLY A 330 21.28 -13.78 2.02
C GLY A 330 20.16 -14.70 1.54
N ILE A 331 19.61 -15.55 2.42
CA ILE A 331 18.47 -16.42 2.12
C ILE A 331 17.25 -15.59 1.80
N VAL A 332 16.92 -14.54 2.56
CA VAL A 332 15.73 -13.72 2.29
C VAL A 332 15.86 -13.03 0.92
N VAL A 333 17.03 -12.47 0.59
CA VAL A 333 17.28 -11.85 -0.72
C VAL A 333 17.25 -12.89 -1.85
N VAL A 334 17.99 -14.00 -1.73
CA VAL A 334 18.08 -15.04 -2.76
C VAL A 334 16.73 -15.74 -2.95
N THR A 335 15.99 -16.02 -1.89
CA THR A 335 14.67 -16.68 -1.98
C THR A 335 13.64 -15.72 -2.58
N THR A 336 13.66 -14.44 -2.22
CA THR A 336 12.78 -13.42 -2.82
C THR A 336 13.08 -13.25 -4.30
N VAL A 337 14.35 -13.12 -4.68
CA VAL A 337 14.78 -13.00 -6.08
C VAL A 337 14.46 -14.29 -6.86
N SER A 338 14.73 -15.48 -6.29
CA SER A 338 14.46 -16.76 -6.94
C SER A 338 12.96 -17.02 -7.13
N LEU A 339 12.12 -16.62 -6.17
CA LEU A 339 10.65 -16.71 -6.30
C LEU A 339 10.13 -15.76 -7.36
N ILE A 340 10.68 -14.55 -7.47
CA ILE A 340 10.35 -13.60 -8.54
C ILE A 340 10.77 -14.16 -9.91
N LEU A 341 12.00 -14.67 -10.03
CA LEU A 341 12.54 -15.20 -11.30
C LEU A 341 11.85 -16.49 -11.76
N ARG A 342 11.63 -17.47 -10.87
CA ARG A 342 10.91 -18.71 -11.23
C ARG A 342 9.50 -18.44 -11.72
N ARG A 343 8.84 -17.44 -11.14
CA ARG A 343 7.44 -17.13 -11.47
C ARG A 343 7.32 -16.29 -12.74
N SER A 344 8.29 -15.40 -12.98
CA SER A 344 8.44 -14.70 -14.26
C SER A 344 8.71 -15.70 -15.40
N TYR A 345 9.56 -16.69 -15.18
CA TYR A 345 9.87 -17.74 -16.17
C TYR A 345 8.68 -18.68 -16.44
N ALA A 346 7.94 -19.06 -15.38
CA ALA A 346 6.73 -19.86 -15.53
C ALA A 346 5.61 -19.13 -16.30
N TYR A 347 5.58 -17.79 -16.21
CA TYR A 347 4.63 -16.96 -16.95
C TYR A 347 4.99 -16.84 -18.44
N GLU A 348 6.26 -16.67 -18.79
CA GLU A 348 6.71 -16.69 -20.19
C GLU A 348 6.42 -18.05 -20.86
N LEU A 349 6.67 -19.15 -20.16
CA LEU A 349 6.33 -20.51 -20.64
C LEU A 349 4.83 -20.70 -20.90
N LEU A 350 3.95 -20.10 -20.08
CA LEU A 350 2.50 -20.18 -20.28
C LEU A 350 2.03 -19.27 -21.42
N ARG A 351 2.65 -18.10 -21.59
CA ARG A 351 2.32 -17.16 -22.67
C ARG A 351 2.68 -17.70 -24.05
N ASP A 352 3.78 -18.44 -24.17
CA ASP A 352 4.19 -19.03 -25.45
C ASP A 352 3.41 -20.32 -25.79
N SER A 353 2.59 -20.82 -24.85
CA SER A 353 1.77 -22.03 -25.03
C SER A 353 0.29 -21.76 -25.36
N SER A 354 -0.13 -20.49 -25.36
CA SER A 354 -1.48 -20.02 -25.68
C SER A 354 -1.46 -19.18 -26.95
#